data_AF-A0A7J2J8A2-F1
#
_entry.id   AF-A0A7J2J8A2-F1
#
_cell.length_a   1.000
_cell.length_b   1.000
_cell.length_c   1.000
_cell.angle_alpha   90.00
_cell.angle_beta   90.00
_cell.angle_gamma   90.00
#
_symmetry.space_group_name_H-M   'P 1'
#
loop_
_entity.id
_entity.type
_entity.pdbx_description
1 polymer ?
#
loop_
_entity_poly.entity_id
_entity_poly.type
_entity_poly.pdbx_seq_one_letter_code
_entity_poly.pdbx_strand_id
1 'polypeptide(L)'
;MVAWEASLNLEEKRSDVMRRFCYRCGALEAEQGPLINGLCQRCFAEENRLLHVPQELEIIICGRCGAYMVEGKWHRVSGGDLVTEAAKMVALSSIRLAHSTLGEMKLLRPEDVPKVALSVRVRPDDGIIDVRATGKIHELQTEPQIEEAHMTFKIKRVTCDACALKNVHHYEAIVQVRGKFKRSDIVKTLERIAAEAGNQERMAFI
;
A
#
# COMPACT_ATOMS: atom_id res chain seq x y z
N MET A 1 56.38 -55.13 -23.65
CA MET A 1 55.92 -55.20 -22.25
C MET A 1 56.09 -53.81 -21.65
N VAL A 2 55.13 -52.91 -21.86
CA VAL A 2 54.03 -52.46 -20.95
C VAL A 2 54.48 -51.79 -19.65
N ALA A 3 53.71 -50.75 -19.27
CA ALA A 3 53.98 -49.64 -18.34
C ALA A 3 54.80 -48.55 -19.06
N TRP A 4 54.26 -47.39 -19.43
CA TRP A 4 53.88 -46.30 -18.53
C TRP A 4 52.73 -45.42 -19.10
N GLU A 5 51.56 -45.99 -19.39
CA GLU A 5 50.32 -45.22 -19.70
C GLU A 5 49.51 -44.93 -18.42
N ALA A 6 50.16 -44.51 -17.34
CA ALA A 6 49.52 -44.37 -16.02
C ALA A 6 49.56 -42.93 -15.47
N SER A 7 49.57 -41.92 -16.34
CA SER A 7 49.55 -40.51 -15.91
C SER A 7 48.28 -39.74 -16.30
N LEU A 8 47.26 -40.39 -16.86
CA LEU A 8 46.07 -39.71 -17.40
C LEU A 8 44.76 -39.98 -16.65
N ASN A 9 44.79 -40.62 -15.47
CA ASN A 9 43.56 -41.08 -14.80
C ASN A 9 43.40 -40.62 -13.34
N LEU A 10 43.88 -39.44 -12.98
CA LEU A 10 43.72 -38.87 -11.63
C LEU A 10 42.93 -37.55 -11.56
N GLU A 11 42.50 -36.98 -12.69
CA GLU A 11 41.67 -35.74 -12.70
C GLU A 11 40.18 -36.00 -12.95
N GLU A 12 39.76 -37.26 -13.11
CA GLU A 12 38.35 -37.65 -13.23
C GLU A 12 37.66 -37.96 -11.89
N LYS A 13 38.31 -37.61 -10.77
CA LYS A 13 37.79 -37.76 -9.41
C LYS A 13 37.79 -36.44 -8.66
N ARG A 14 36.80 -35.60 -8.96
CA ARG A 14 36.12 -34.68 -8.02
C ARG A 14 35.32 -33.65 -8.80
N SER A 15 34.04 -33.93 -8.97
CA SER A 15 33.05 -33.07 -8.34
C SER A 15 31.67 -33.74 -8.42
N ASP A 16 31.36 -34.50 -7.38
CA ASP A 16 29.96 -34.64 -6.96
C ASP A 16 29.53 -33.26 -6.44
N VAL A 17 29.41 -32.28 -7.34
CA VAL A 17 28.72 -31.02 -7.01
C VAL A 17 27.29 -31.47 -6.83
N MET A 18 26.88 -31.60 -5.57
CA MET A 18 25.49 -31.89 -5.21
C MET A 18 24.61 -30.88 -5.95
N ARG A 19 24.03 -31.32 -7.06
CA ARG A 19 23.28 -30.44 -7.97
C ARG A 19 22.02 -30.06 -7.23
N ARG A 20 21.93 -28.80 -6.81
CA ARG A 20 20.73 -28.28 -6.17
C ARG A 20 19.66 -28.11 -7.24
N PHE A 21 18.44 -28.56 -6.93
CA PHE A 21 17.31 -28.51 -7.84
C PHE A 21 16.06 -28.03 -7.10
N CYS A 22 15.11 -27.50 -7.86
CA CYS A 22 13.80 -27.11 -7.35
C CYS A 22 13.00 -28.36 -6.95
N TYR A 23 12.58 -28.47 -5.69
CA TYR A 23 11.84 -29.65 -5.22
C TYR A 23 10.46 -29.82 -5.89
N ARG A 24 9.91 -28.76 -6.51
CA ARG A 24 8.59 -28.77 -7.14
C ARG A 24 8.62 -29.15 -8.62
N CYS A 25 9.62 -28.71 -9.38
CA CYS A 25 9.68 -28.93 -10.82
C CYS A 25 10.96 -29.64 -11.31
N GLY A 26 11.91 -29.93 -10.43
CA GLY A 26 13.17 -30.61 -10.76
C GLY A 26 14.21 -29.75 -11.47
N ALA A 27 13.92 -28.47 -11.76
CA ALA A 27 14.84 -27.60 -12.48
C ALA A 27 16.14 -27.36 -11.68
N LEU A 28 17.29 -27.39 -12.37
CA LEU A 28 18.59 -27.21 -11.75
C LEU A 28 18.85 -25.72 -11.43
N GLU A 29 19.45 -25.46 -10.28
CA GLU A 29 19.85 -24.11 -9.86
C GLU A 29 20.79 -23.44 -10.89
N ALA A 30 21.67 -24.24 -11.51
CA ALA A 30 22.59 -23.77 -12.55
C ALA A 30 21.87 -23.24 -13.82
N GLU A 31 20.65 -23.69 -14.09
CA GLU A 31 19.90 -23.31 -15.30
C GLU A 31 18.87 -22.21 -15.02
N GLN A 32 18.28 -22.19 -13.83
CA GLN A 32 17.14 -21.32 -13.48
C GLN A 32 17.47 -20.25 -12.42
N GLY A 33 18.76 -20.11 -12.07
CA GLY A 33 19.21 -19.17 -11.06
C GLY A 33 19.04 -19.70 -9.63
N PRO A 34 19.38 -18.86 -8.63
CA PRO A 34 19.42 -19.28 -7.22
C PRO A 34 18.07 -19.81 -6.75
N LEU A 35 18.10 -20.88 -5.95
CA LEU A 35 16.89 -21.41 -5.33
C LEU A 35 16.48 -20.57 -4.12
N ILE A 36 15.18 -20.33 -4.00
CA ILE A 36 14.57 -19.58 -2.89
C ILE A 36 13.77 -20.58 -2.06
N ASN A 37 14.24 -20.85 -0.83
CA ASN A 37 13.66 -21.89 0.03
C ASN A 37 13.47 -23.24 -0.67
N GLY A 38 14.37 -23.59 -1.60
CA GLY A 38 14.32 -24.84 -2.37
C GLY A 38 13.45 -24.79 -3.65
N LEU A 39 12.85 -23.65 -3.98
CA LEU A 39 12.09 -23.43 -5.22
C LEU A 39 12.92 -22.66 -6.25
N CYS A 40 12.73 -22.95 -7.54
CA CYS A 40 13.22 -22.06 -8.60
C CYS A 40 12.40 -20.78 -8.66
N GLN A 41 12.92 -19.78 -9.38
CA GLN A 41 12.31 -18.45 -9.55
C GLN A 41 10.83 -18.51 -9.95
N ARG A 42 10.49 -19.35 -10.94
CA ARG A 42 9.12 -19.54 -11.42
C ARG A 42 8.20 -20.13 -10.35
N CYS A 43 8.59 -21.26 -9.76
CA CYS A 43 7.77 -21.94 -8.76
C CYS A 43 7.58 -21.09 -7.50
N PHE A 44 8.59 -20.32 -7.10
CA PHE A 44 8.50 -19.39 -5.98
C PHE A 44 7.46 -18.29 -6.26
N ALA A 45 7.51 -17.67 -7.43
CA ALA A 45 6.57 -16.61 -7.82
C ALA A 45 5.11 -17.10 -7.99
N GLU A 46 4.93 -18.32 -8.49
CA GLU A 46 3.60 -18.94 -8.58
C GLU A 46 2.99 -19.25 -7.21
N GLU A 47 3.84 -19.60 -6.24
CA GLU A 47 3.39 -20.00 -4.89
C GLU A 47 3.21 -18.81 -3.96
N ASN A 48 3.97 -17.74 -4.15
CA ASN A 48 3.97 -16.57 -3.28
C ASN A 48 3.45 -15.36 -4.05
N ARG A 49 2.28 -14.88 -3.63
CA ARG A 49 1.70 -13.65 -4.17
C ARG A 49 2.40 -12.43 -3.60
N LEU A 50 2.71 -11.47 -4.45
CA LEU A 50 3.30 -10.19 -4.04
C LEU A 50 2.22 -9.28 -3.43
N LEU A 51 1.04 -9.26 -4.02
CA LEU A 51 0.00 -8.26 -3.78
C LEU A 51 -1.20 -8.89 -3.05
N HIS A 52 -1.47 -8.37 -1.85
CA HIS A 52 -2.61 -8.76 -1.02
C HIS A 52 -3.55 -7.57 -0.84
N VAL A 53 -4.77 -7.71 -1.36
CA VAL A 53 -5.80 -6.68 -1.30
C VAL A 53 -7.15 -7.29 -0.92
N PRO A 54 -8.01 -6.58 -0.17
CA PRO A 54 -9.38 -7.03 0.06
C PRO A 54 -10.20 -6.99 -1.25
N GLN A 55 -11.21 -7.85 -1.35
CA GLN A 55 -12.09 -7.92 -2.52
C GLN A 55 -13.07 -6.74 -2.60
N GLU A 56 -13.52 -6.24 -1.45
CA GLU A 56 -14.45 -5.12 -1.33
C GLU A 56 -13.96 -4.12 -0.27
N LEU A 57 -14.10 -2.83 -0.57
CA LEU A 57 -13.82 -1.72 0.34
C LEU A 57 -15.09 -0.92 0.66
N GLU A 58 -15.26 -0.54 1.93
CA GLU A 58 -16.25 0.44 2.35
C GLU A 58 -15.58 1.82 2.49
N ILE A 59 -15.95 2.77 1.63
CA ILE A 59 -15.46 4.15 1.68
C ILE A 59 -16.47 4.98 2.45
N ILE A 60 -16.05 5.50 3.60
CA ILE A 60 -16.92 6.31 4.45
C ILE A 60 -16.69 7.78 4.19
N ILE A 61 -17.75 8.49 3.79
CA ILE A 61 -17.74 9.92 3.46
C ILE A 61 -18.78 10.65 4.30
N CYS A 62 -18.42 11.81 4.82
CA CYS A 62 -19.32 12.71 5.51
C CYS A 62 -20.30 13.33 4.50
N GLY A 63 -21.60 13.07 4.66
CA GLY A 63 -22.63 13.61 3.79
C GLY A 63 -22.82 15.13 3.89
N ARG A 64 -22.24 15.78 4.92
CA ARG A 64 -22.36 17.23 5.15
C ARG A 64 -21.19 18.04 4.59
N CYS A 65 -19.95 17.63 4.90
CA CYS A 65 -18.76 18.39 4.53
C CYS A 65 -17.84 17.67 3.53
N GLY A 66 -18.18 16.45 3.11
CA GLY A 66 -17.36 15.67 2.18
C GLY A 66 -16.04 15.16 2.76
N ALA A 67 -15.80 15.27 4.08
CA ALA A 67 -14.64 14.63 4.69
C ALA A 67 -14.74 13.10 4.53
N TYR A 68 -13.65 12.39 4.34
CA TYR A 68 -13.63 10.93 4.20
C TYR A 68 -12.77 10.29 5.29
N MET A 69 -13.02 9.03 5.62
CA MET A 69 -12.33 8.33 6.71
C MET A 69 -11.29 7.34 6.19
N VAL A 70 -10.08 7.42 6.74
CA VAL A 70 -8.96 6.49 6.48
C VAL A 70 -8.37 6.10 7.83
N GLU A 71 -8.26 4.80 8.10
CA GLU A 71 -7.70 4.25 9.36
C GLU A 71 -8.25 4.94 10.64
N GLY A 72 -9.56 5.22 10.67
CA GLY A 72 -10.24 5.86 11.81
C GLY A 72 -10.04 7.37 11.94
N LYS A 73 -9.41 8.03 10.96
CA LYS A 73 -9.20 9.48 10.96
C LYS A 73 -9.96 10.13 9.81
N TRP A 74 -10.52 11.32 10.07
CA TRP A 74 -11.17 12.14 9.04
C TRP A 74 -10.13 12.96 8.27
N HIS A 75 -10.25 12.93 6.95
CA HIS A 75 -9.45 13.66 5.99
C HIS A 75 -10.35 14.53 5.12
N ARG A 76 -9.84 15.66 4.65
CA ARG A 76 -10.51 16.51 3.66
C ARG A 76 -9.72 16.48 2.37
N VAL A 77 -10.44 16.64 1.26
CA VAL A 77 -9.85 16.73 -0.06
C VAL A 77 -9.31 18.14 -0.26
N SER A 78 -8.03 18.24 -0.62
CA SER A 78 -7.37 19.52 -0.91
C SER A 78 -7.57 19.97 -2.37
N GLY A 79 -8.14 19.11 -3.21
CA GLY A 79 -8.48 19.34 -4.62
C GLY A 79 -8.75 18.02 -5.35
N GLY A 80 -9.46 18.08 -6.48
CA GLY A 80 -9.81 16.89 -7.29
C GLY A 80 -11.17 16.27 -6.94
N ASP A 81 -11.46 15.11 -7.54
CA ASP A 81 -12.70 14.37 -7.30
C ASP A 81 -12.68 13.66 -5.94
N LEU A 82 -13.72 13.89 -5.14
CA LEU A 82 -13.81 13.39 -3.76
C LEU A 82 -13.82 11.87 -3.69
N VAL A 83 -14.59 11.22 -4.56
CA VAL A 83 -14.74 9.76 -4.51
C VAL A 83 -13.44 9.09 -4.91
N THR A 84 -12.82 9.58 -5.98
CA THR A 84 -11.54 9.09 -6.50
C THR A 84 -10.44 9.19 -5.45
N GLU A 85 -10.29 10.35 -4.81
CA GLU A 85 -9.26 10.56 -3.80
C GLU A 85 -9.52 9.70 -2.54
N ALA A 86 -10.76 9.67 -2.05
CA ALA A 86 -11.11 8.84 -0.91
C ALA A 86 -10.87 7.34 -1.19
N ALA A 87 -11.30 6.85 -2.35
CA ALA A 87 -11.09 5.47 -2.79
C ALA A 87 -9.62 5.11 -2.86
N LYS A 88 -8.81 5.97 -3.48
CA LYS A 88 -7.36 5.77 -3.61
C LYS A 88 -6.69 5.70 -2.24
N MET A 89 -7.01 6.64 -1.34
CA MET A 89 -6.39 6.70 -0.02
C MET A 89 -6.79 5.52 0.87
N VAL A 90 -8.07 5.13 0.86
CA VAL A 90 -8.55 3.93 1.57
C VAL A 90 -7.89 2.67 0.99
N ALA A 91 -7.82 2.54 -0.34
CA ALA A 91 -7.16 1.40 -0.98
C ALA A 91 -5.69 1.30 -0.58
N LEU A 92 -4.92 2.38 -0.68
CA LEU A 92 -3.51 2.42 -0.27
C LEU A 92 -3.31 1.97 1.18
N SER A 93 -4.18 2.39 2.10
CA SER A 93 -4.11 1.95 3.51
C SER A 93 -4.44 0.47 3.72
N SER A 94 -5.21 -0.14 2.80
CA SER A 94 -5.64 -1.54 2.88
C SER A 94 -4.69 -2.51 2.17
N ILE A 95 -3.91 -2.05 1.19
CA ILE A 95 -2.97 -2.88 0.43
C ILE A 95 -1.87 -3.41 1.36
N ARG A 96 -1.55 -4.69 1.22
CA ARG A 96 -0.39 -5.32 1.84
C ARG A 96 0.46 -5.97 0.77
N LEU A 97 1.77 -5.92 0.97
CA LEU A 97 2.75 -6.54 0.09
C LEU A 97 3.52 -7.62 0.84
N ALA A 98 3.70 -8.76 0.19
CA ALA A 98 4.53 -9.82 0.71
C ALA A 98 6.02 -9.46 0.58
N HIS A 99 6.74 -9.62 1.68
CA HIS A 99 8.18 -9.43 1.72
C HIS A 99 8.82 -10.45 2.66
N SER A 100 9.90 -11.08 2.22
CA SER A 100 10.62 -12.11 2.95
C SER A 100 11.89 -11.55 3.55
N THR A 101 12.00 -11.61 4.88
CA THR A 101 13.20 -11.23 5.63
C THR A 101 13.69 -12.42 6.43
N LEU A 102 14.95 -12.83 6.27
CA LEU A 102 15.56 -13.91 7.06
C LEU A 102 14.77 -15.23 7.06
N GLY A 103 14.09 -15.54 5.95
CA GLY A 103 13.26 -16.75 5.80
C GLY A 103 11.83 -16.64 6.33
N GLU A 104 11.45 -15.51 6.93
CA GLU A 104 10.07 -15.25 7.36
C GLU A 104 9.33 -14.37 6.35
N MET A 105 8.14 -14.81 5.96
CA MET A 105 7.22 -14.04 5.13
C MET A 105 6.42 -13.06 5.98
N LYS A 106 6.45 -11.78 5.61
CA LYS A 106 5.71 -10.69 6.25
C LYS A 106 4.83 -9.97 5.26
N LEU A 107 3.70 -9.45 5.76
CA LEU A 107 2.80 -8.57 5.02
C LEU A 107 3.03 -7.14 5.50
N LEU A 108 3.60 -6.32 4.64
CA LEU A 108 4.01 -4.95 4.96
C LEU A 108 3.16 -3.94 4.19
N ARG A 109 3.17 -2.67 4.65
CA ARG A 109 2.60 -1.57 3.86
C ARG A 109 3.50 -1.28 2.66
N PRO A 110 2.96 -0.74 1.56
CA PRO A 110 3.77 -0.39 0.39
C PRO A 110 4.97 0.52 0.70
N GLU A 111 4.82 1.45 1.64
CA GLU A 111 5.87 2.38 2.10
C GLU A 111 7.04 1.69 2.83
N ASP A 112 6.80 0.51 3.40
CA ASP A 112 7.79 -0.25 4.18
C ASP A 112 8.57 -1.27 3.31
N VAL A 113 8.14 -1.49 2.06
CA VAL A 113 8.78 -2.46 1.17
C VAL A 113 9.81 -1.77 0.26
N PRO A 114 11.10 -2.12 0.36
CA PRO A 114 12.12 -1.51 -0.49
C PRO A 114 11.94 -1.92 -1.95
N LYS A 115 12.12 -0.97 -2.87
CA LYS A 115 12.16 -1.20 -4.34
C LYS A 115 10.88 -1.83 -4.91
N VAL A 116 9.71 -1.47 -4.37
CA VAL A 116 8.42 -1.77 -5.01
C VAL A 116 7.90 -0.57 -5.81
N ALA A 117 7.35 -0.84 -6.99
CA ALA A 117 6.53 0.10 -7.74
C ALA A 117 5.06 -0.28 -7.60
N LEU A 118 4.24 0.64 -7.10
CA LEU A 118 2.79 0.44 -6.94
C LEU A 118 2.05 1.49 -7.77
N SER A 119 1.07 1.05 -8.55
CA SER A 119 0.12 1.94 -9.21
C SER A 119 -1.31 1.56 -8.82
N VAL A 120 -2.10 2.58 -8.51
CA VAL A 120 -3.51 2.45 -8.12
C VAL A 120 -4.31 3.34 -9.05
N ARG A 121 -5.26 2.75 -9.76
CA ARG A 121 -6.18 3.45 -10.65
C ARG A 121 -7.60 3.23 -10.15
N VAL A 122 -8.33 4.31 -9.93
CA VAL A 122 -9.74 4.25 -9.50
C VAL A 122 -10.63 4.50 -10.72
N ARG A 123 -11.64 3.65 -10.88
CA ARG A 123 -12.72 3.81 -11.86
C ARG A 123 -14.02 4.03 -11.09
N PRO A 124 -14.37 5.31 -10.79
CA PRO A 124 -15.48 5.61 -9.89
C PRO A 124 -16.84 5.19 -10.43
N ASP A 125 -17.05 5.29 -11.74
CA ASP A 125 -18.32 4.92 -12.39
C ASP A 125 -18.61 3.41 -12.31
N ASP A 126 -17.55 2.60 -12.35
CA ASP A 126 -17.65 1.14 -12.24
C ASP A 126 -17.63 0.65 -10.78
N GLY A 127 -17.25 1.51 -9.83
CA GLY A 127 -16.99 1.11 -8.44
C GLY A 127 -15.79 0.18 -8.29
N ILE A 128 -14.79 0.29 -9.18
CA ILE A 128 -13.62 -0.61 -9.24
C ILE A 128 -12.32 0.16 -8.97
N ILE A 129 -11.37 -0.49 -8.31
CA ILE A 129 -10.00 -0.03 -8.10
C ILE A 129 -9.06 -1.10 -8.67
N ASP A 130 -8.26 -0.70 -9.64
CA ASP A 130 -7.22 -1.53 -10.24
C ASP A 130 -5.89 -1.24 -9.55
N VAL A 131 -5.22 -2.28 -9.07
CA VAL A 131 -3.94 -2.19 -8.37
C VAL A 131 -2.92 -3.04 -9.12
N ARG A 132 -1.77 -2.45 -9.42
CA ARG A 132 -0.63 -3.15 -10.00
C ARG A 132 0.60 -2.93 -9.16
N ALA A 133 1.22 -4.02 -8.72
CA ALA A 133 2.46 -4.02 -7.96
C ALA A 133 3.57 -4.71 -8.77
N THR A 134 4.75 -4.11 -8.76
CA THR A 134 5.97 -4.67 -9.35
C THR A 134 7.07 -4.63 -8.30
N GLY A 135 7.60 -5.79 -7.91
CA GLY A 135 8.62 -5.85 -6.86
C GLY A 135 9.15 -7.25 -6.60
N LYS A 136 10.12 -7.35 -5.70
CA LYS A 136 10.67 -8.63 -5.23
C LYS A 136 10.16 -8.91 -3.83
N ILE A 137 9.62 -10.10 -3.63
CA ILE A 137 9.27 -10.67 -2.33
C ILE A 137 10.55 -11.09 -1.61
N HIS A 138 11.52 -11.70 -2.30
CA HIS A 138 12.75 -12.22 -1.71
C HIS A 138 14.00 -11.68 -2.44
N GLU A 139 15.09 -11.43 -1.70
CA GLU A 139 16.34 -10.84 -2.24
C GLU A 139 16.98 -11.68 -3.36
N LEU A 140 16.94 -13.01 -3.20
CA LEU A 140 17.40 -13.98 -4.21
C LEU A 140 16.53 -14.04 -5.49
N GLN A 141 15.45 -13.27 -5.59
CA GLN A 141 14.71 -13.21 -6.86
C GLN A 141 15.58 -12.53 -7.93
N THR A 142 15.71 -13.15 -9.09
CA THR A 142 16.45 -12.59 -10.22
C THR A 142 15.67 -11.41 -10.81
N GLU A 143 14.38 -11.61 -11.06
CA GLU A 143 13.47 -10.64 -11.67
C GLU A 143 12.35 -10.23 -10.70
N PRO A 144 11.83 -8.99 -10.79
CA PRO A 144 10.67 -8.58 -10.02
C PRO A 144 9.39 -9.26 -10.54
N GLN A 145 8.51 -9.64 -9.62
CA GLN A 145 7.17 -10.13 -9.91
C GLN A 145 6.24 -8.96 -10.22
N ILE A 146 5.37 -9.14 -11.21
CA ILE A 146 4.31 -8.20 -11.57
C ILE A 146 2.99 -8.87 -11.23
N GLU A 147 2.19 -8.24 -10.36
CA GLU A 147 0.85 -8.70 -10.04
C GLU A 147 -0.17 -7.58 -10.20
N GLU A 148 -1.33 -7.96 -10.72
CA GLU A 148 -2.50 -7.10 -10.87
C GLU A 148 -3.64 -7.68 -10.04
N ALA A 149 -4.38 -6.80 -9.37
CA ALA A 149 -5.55 -7.15 -8.60
C ALA A 149 -6.63 -6.08 -8.76
N HIS A 150 -7.88 -6.49 -8.62
CA HIS A 150 -9.04 -5.61 -8.68
C HIS A 150 -9.79 -5.67 -7.36
N MET A 151 -10.25 -4.50 -6.92
CA MET A 151 -11.06 -4.33 -5.72
C MET A 151 -12.35 -3.65 -6.13
N THR A 152 -13.46 -4.03 -5.52
CA THR A 152 -14.71 -3.29 -5.62
C THR A 152 -14.85 -2.35 -4.43
N PHE A 153 -15.63 -1.29 -4.55
CA PHE A 153 -15.91 -0.43 -3.41
C PHE A 153 -17.35 0.07 -3.37
N LYS A 154 -17.81 0.37 -2.16
CA LYS A 154 -19.11 1.00 -1.89
C LYS A 154 -18.90 2.26 -1.07
N ILE A 155 -19.74 3.27 -1.36
CA ILE A 155 -19.72 4.53 -0.63
C ILE A 155 -20.79 4.49 0.46
N LYS A 156 -20.38 4.76 1.69
CA LYS A 156 -21.27 4.91 2.83
C LYS A 156 -21.23 6.35 3.33
N ARG A 157 -22.41 6.97 3.40
CA ARG A 157 -22.54 8.34 3.89
C ARG A 157 -22.87 8.36 5.38
N VAL A 158 -22.05 9.05 6.16
CA VAL A 158 -22.27 9.27 7.60
C VAL A 158 -22.08 10.76 7.95
N THR A 159 -22.16 11.13 9.23
CA THR A 159 -21.76 12.48 9.68
C THR A 159 -20.45 12.37 10.45
N CYS A 160 -19.45 13.19 10.10
CA CYS A 160 -18.18 13.23 10.84
C CYS A 160 -18.33 13.93 12.19
N ASP A 161 -17.37 13.71 13.09
CA ASP A 161 -17.40 14.23 14.46
C ASP A 161 -17.51 15.76 14.50
N ALA A 162 -16.74 16.46 13.67
CA ALA A 162 -16.82 17.92 13.56
C ALA A 162 -18.20 18.40 13.13
N CYS A 163 -18.82 17.75 12.15
CA CYS A 163 -20.18 18.11 11.72
C CYS A 163 -21.24 17.73 12.76
N ALA A 164 -21.03 16.65 13.50
CA ALA A 164 -21.92 16.26 14.59
C ALA A 164 -21.90 17.33 15.70
N LEU A 165 -20.71 17.74 16.16
CA LEU A 165 -20.53 18.78 17.18
C LEU A 165 -21.14 20.12 16.76
N LYS A 166 -20.96 20.53 15.50
CA LYS A 166 -21.62 21.72 14.94
C LYS A 166 -23.14 21.68 15.07
N ASN A 167 -23.75 20.52 14.79
CA ASN A 167 -25.20 20.40 14.84
C ASN A 167 -25.77 20.54 16.25
N VAL A 168 -25.01 20.12 17.27
CA VAL A 168 -25.40 20.22 18.68
C VAL A 168 -24.92 21.52 19.33
N HIS A 169 -24.33 22.45 18.55
CA HIS A 169 -23.75 23.70 19.05
C HIS A 169 -22.76 23.49 20.21
N HIS A 170 -21.99 22.40 20.15
CA HIS A 170 -20.95 22.12 21.12
C HIS A 170 -19.64 22.76 20.68
N TYR A 171 -19.07 23.59 21.56
CA TYR A 171 -17.82 24.31 21.31
C TYR A 171 -16.85 24.07 22.47
N GLU A 172 -15.59 23.77 22.15
CA GLU A 172 -14.54 23.61 23.16
C GLU A 172 -14.14 24.96 23.78
N ALA A 173 -14.24 26.03 23.00
CA ALA A 173 -13.98 27.39 23.44
C ALA A 173 -14.94 28.39 22.76
N ILE A 174 -15.28 29.45 23.47
CA ILE A 174 -16.09 30.56 22.95
C ILE A 174 -15.29 31.85 23.11
N VAL A 175 -14.97 32.51 22.00
CA VAL A 175 -14.23 33.80 21.99
C VAL A 175 -15.21 34.96 21.79
N GLN A 176 -15.30 35.86 22.77
CA GLN A 176 -16.14 37.06 22.68
C GLN A 176 -15.31 38.30 22.31
N VAL A 177 -15.51 38.82 21.10
CA VAL A 177 -14.85 40.05 20.63
C VAL A 177 -15.68 41.28 21.06
N ARG A 178 -15.06 42.25 21.73
CA ARG A 178 -15.69 43.50 22.17
C ARG A 178 -14.95 44.71 21.61
N GLY A 179 -15.69 45.72 21.14
CA GLY A 179 -15.13 46.98 20.66
C GLY A 179 -15.98 47.65 19.58
N LYS A 180 -15.57 48.84 19.13
CA LYS A 180 -16.22 49.59 18.04
C LYS A 180 -15.74 49.08 16.68
N PHE A 181 -16.15 47.87 16.33
CA PHE A 181 -15.82 47.24 15.05
C PHE A 181 -17.09 46.99 14.24
N LYS A 182 -16.98 47.00 12.90
CA LYS A 182 -18.05 46.47 12.06
C LYS A 182 -18.02 44.94 12.13
N ARG A 183 -19.18 44.34 12.37
CA ARG A 183 -19.34 42.88 12.50
C ARG A 183 -18.80 42.13 11.26
N SER A 184 -18.99 42.69 10.07
CA SER A 184 -18.50 42.11 8.80
C SER A 184 -16.99 41.90 8.77
N ASP A 185 -16.24 42.83 9.35
CA ASP A 185 -14.79 42.85 9.26
C ASP A 185 -14.18 41.83 10.24
N ILE A 186 -14.81 41.68 11.41
CA ILE A 186 -14.49 40.61 12.37
C ILE A 186 -14.77 39.24 11.76
N VAL A 187 -15.96 39.04 11.17
CA VAL A 187 -16.34 37.74 10.59
C VAL A 187 -15.36 37.32 9.50
N LYS A 188 -15.04 38.20 8.54
CA LYS A 188 -14.05 37.91 7.49
C LYS A 188 -12.67 37.56 8.05
N THR A 189 -12.25 38.26 9.10
CA THR A 189 -10.96 37.99 9.74
C THR A 189 -10.95 36.64 10.42
N LEU A 190 -12.02 36.30 11.15
CA LEU A 190 -12.17 35.01 11.81
C LEU A 190 -12.25 33.86 10.80
N GLU A 191 -13.02 34.03 9.71
CA GLU A 191 -13.11 33.05 8.62
C GLU A 191 -11.75 32.79 7.98
N ARG A 192 -10.95 33.83 7.74
CA ARG A 192 -9.58 33.69 7.22
C ARG A 192 -8.68 32.92 8.20
N ILE A 193 -8.69 33.28 9.47
CA ILE A 193 -7.89 32.60 10.50
C ILE A 193 -8.32 31.13 10.64
N ALA A 194 -9.61 30.83 10.60
CA ALA A 194 -10.10 29.45 10.63
C ALA A 194 -9.77 28.67 9.36
N ALA A 195 -9.75 29.30 8.19
CA ALA A 195 -9.30 28.65 6.97
C ALA A 195 -7.80 28.32 7.03
N GLU A 196 -6.98 29.22 7.58
CA GLU A 196 -5.55 29.01 7.80
C GLU A 196 -5.31 27.90 8.84
N ALA A 197 -6.00 27.95 9.98
CA ALA A 197 -5.89 26.97 11.06
C ALA A 197 -6.49 25.59 10.69
N GLY A 198 -7.58 25.56 9.91
CA GLY A 198 -8.22 24.32 9.46
C GLY A 198 -7.37 23.48 8.52
N ASN A 199 -6.32 24.06 7.92
CA ASN A 199 -5.29 23.32 7.20
C ASN A 199 -4.28 22.63 8.13
N GLN A 200 -4.19 23.07 9.39
CA GLN A 200 -3.26 22.53 10.40
C GLN A 200 -3.97 21.64 11.44
N GLU A 201 -5.22 21.94 11.81
CA GLU A 201 -6.01 21.21 12.81
C GLU A 201 -7.30 20.60 12.22
N ARG A 202 -7.39 19.28 12.25
CA ARG A 202 -8.41 18.47 11.56
C ARG A 202 -9.84 18.64 12.11
N MET A 203 -9.96 19.15 13.33
CA MET A 203 -11.20 19.38 14.08
C MET A 203 -11.61 20.85 14.13
N ALA A 204 -10.83 21.77 13.58
CA ALA A 204 -11.09 23.20 13.74
C ALA A 204 -12.39 23.60 13.01
N PHE A 205 -13.30 24.22 13.76
CA PHE A 205 -14.44 24.92 13.21
C PHE A 205 -14.84 26.13 14.05
N ILE A 206 -15.33 27.16 13.36
CA ILE A 206 -16.02 28.32 13.94
C ILE A 206 -17.52 28.11 13.79
#